data_AF-A0A924I2P6-F1
#
_entry.id   AF-A0A924I2P6-F1
#
_cell.length_a   1.000
_cell.length_b   1.000
_cell.length_c   1.000
_cell.angle_alpha   90.00
_cell.angle_beta   90.00
_cell.angle_gamma   90.00
#
_symmetry.space_group_name_H-M   'P 1'
#
loop_
_entity.id
_entity.type
_entity.pdbx_description
1 polymer ?
#
loop_
_entity_poly.entity_id
_entity_poly.type
_entity_poly.pdbx_seq_one_letter_code
_entity_poly.pdbx_strand_id
1 'polypeptide(L)'
;MSLTVTPAAAATPAEVLHRVFGYSEFRGNQADIIQHVVSGGDALVLMPTGGGKSLCYQIPALVRPGTGVVISPLIALMQDQVDALTAVGARAAFLNSTQSPTQRSAVEQAYVAGELDLLYLAPERLRIDSTAALLDRGTISLFAIDEAHCVSQWGHDFRPDYLQLSMLHERWPTVPRIALTATATEKTHGEIAHRLQLGDARHFVASFDRPNIQYRIAAKNQPQQQLLQLIRSEHSGDAGIVYCLSRASVEKTAEFLVQNGVAALPYHAGLPAEVRSTNQSRFLREDSIVMVATIAFGMGIDKPDVRFVAHLDLPKSVEGYYQETGRAGRDGQSSTAWLAYGLQDVMQQRRMINDSEGDDAHRRTLSAHLEAMLALCETVTCRRVQLLGYFGETATACGNCDTCLSPPASVDGTVSAQKLLSTVVRLARERNQKFGAGQLIDILLGRRTPRIDQLQHDTLSTFGIGTELSDQEWRGVVRQLLAQGLLAVNSDGFGTLVITPESAAVLSGTRSVMLRVEPARPTKRAARPPVKGANATLSTEAQSVFDTLRAWRAAEAKEQGVPAYVVFHDATLREIATLRPSTIGQLGTVTGVGESKLEKYGERVLAALAE
;
A
#
# COMPACT_ATOMS: atom_id res chain seq x y z
N MET A 1 42.61 -17.74 -11.96
CA MET A 1 42.34 -16.92 -13.16
C MET A 1 40.87 -16.58 -13.14
N SER A 2 40.54 -15.38 -12.67
CA SER A 2 39.16 -14.89 -12.65
C SER A 2 38.74 -14.58 -14.09
N LEU A 3 37.70 -15.25 -14.56
CA LEU A 3 37.01 -14.89 -15.81
C LEU A 3 36.25 -13.60 -15.55
N THR A 4 36.84 -12.49 -15.96
CA THR A 4 36.16 -11.21 -16.12
C THR A 4 35.14 -11.35 -17.26
N VAL A 5 33.86 -11.47 -16.89
CA VAL A 5 32.75 -11.39 -17.85
C VAL A 5 32.71 -9.96 -18.38
N THR A 6 33.01 -9.82 -19.68
CA THR A 6 32.91 -8.57 -20.44
C THR A 6 31.44 -8.12 -20.50
N PRO A 7 31.11 -6.81 -20.55
CA PRO A 7 29.72 -6.36 -20.52
C PRO A 7 28.97 -6.93 -21.74
N ALA A 8 27.83 -7.55 -21.49
CA ALA A 8 27.01 -8.20 -22.51
C ALA A 8 26.30 -7.17 -23.40
N ALA A 9 27.02 -6.53 -24.32
CA ALA A 9 26.47 -5.58 -25.30
C ALA A 9 25.59 -6.24 -26.41
N ALA A 10 25.12 -7.47 -26.22
CA ALA A 10 24.34 -8.22 -27.21
C ALA A 10 23.29 -9.16 -26.60
N ALA A 11 22.90 -8.98 -25.33
CA ALA A 11 21.84 -9.79 -24.74
C ALA A 11 20.47 -9.21 -25.10
N THR A 12 19.56 -10.04 -25.62
CA THR A 12 18.17 -9.61 -25.83
C THR A 12 17.46 -9.41 -24.49
N PRO A 13 16.38 -8.59 -24.42
CA PRO A 13 15.62 -8.43 -23.18
C PRO A 13 15.14 -9.75 -22.56
N ALA A 14 14.75 -10.73 -23.38
CA ALA A 14 14.33 -12.05 -22.93
C ALA A 14 15.48 -12.86 -22.33
N GLU A 15 16.68 -12.78 -22.91
CA GLU A 15 17.87 -13.43 -22.36
C GLU A 15 18.26 -12.82 -21.01
N VAL A 16 18.17 -11.50 -20.85
CA VAL A 16 18.41 -10.84 -19.56
C VAL A 16 17.37 -11.26 -18.52
N LEU A 17 16.08 -11.30 -18.89
CA LEU A 17 15.00 -11.76 -18.02
C LEU A 17 15.27 -13.17 -17.48
N HIS A 18 15.66 -14.10 -18.36
CA HIS A 18 15.93 -15.48 -17.99
C HIS A 18 17.24 -15.62 -17.20
N ARG A 19 18.35 -15.10 -17.73
CA ARG A 19 19.69 -15.34 -17.19
C ARG A 19 19.98 -14.56 -15.89
N VAL A 20 19.53 -13.31 -15.81
CA VAL A 20 19.79 -12.46 -14.64
C VAL A 20 18.68 -12.62 -13.62
N PHE A 21 17.42 -12.52 -14.06
CA PHE A 21 16.29 -12.48 -13.12
C PHE A 21 15.62 -13.84 -12.90
N GLY A 22 15.92 -14.87 -13.70
CA GLY A 22 15.39 -16.23 -13.51
C GLY A 22 13.90 -16.39 -13.85
N TYR A 23 13.32 -15.47 -14.62
CA TYR A 23 11.93 -15.57 -15.08
C TYR A 23 11.86 -16.10 -16.51
N SER A 24 10.86 -16.95 -16.78
CA SER A 24 10.63 -17.55 -18.09
C SER A 24 9.93 -16.62 -19.08
N GLU A 25 9.06 -15.73 -18.58
CA GLU A 25 8.22 -14.87 -19.42
C GLU A 25 7.95 -13.49 -18.80
N PHE A 26 7.70 -12.51 -19.66
CA PHE A 26 7.24 -11.19 -19.27
C PHE A 26 5.77 -11.21 -18.89
N ARG A 27 5.37 -10.34 -17.95
CA ARG A 27 3.97 -10.20 -17.53
C ARG A 27 3.31 -9.01 -18.23
N GLY A 28 2.13 -9.23 -18.78
CA GLY A 28 1.31 -8.16 -19.38
C GLY A 28 2.11 -7.29 -20.35
N ASN A 29 2.11 -5.98 -20.13
CA ASN A 29 2.75 -5.01 -21.03
C ASN A 29 4.28 -4.87 -20.81
N GLN A 30 4.91 -5.66 -19.93
CA GLN A 30 6.35 -5.52 -19.63
C GLN A 30 7.21 -5.62 -20.89
N ALA A 31 6.96 -6.59 -21.77
CA ALA A 31 7.73 -6.77 -23.00
C ALA A 31 7.67 -5.53 -23.90
N ASP A 32 6.46 -4.98 -24.10
CA ASP A 32 6.25 -3.79 -24.93
C ASP A 32 6.92 -2.54 -24.35
N ILE A 33 6.82 -2.35 -23.03
CA ILE A 33 7.48 -1.24 -22.32
C ILE A 33 9.00 -1.35 -22.49
N ILE A 34 9.56 -2.53 -22.20
CA ILE A 34 10.99 -2.78 -22.26
C ILE A 34 11.50 -2.58 -23.68
N GLN A 35 10.82 -3.13 -24.68
CA GLN A 35 11.22 -2.98 -26.08
C GLN A 35 11.20 -1.52 -26.53
N HIS A 36 10.18 -0.76 -26.11
CA HIS A 36 10.06 0.67 -26.41
C HIS A 36 11.22 1.48 -25.83
N VAL A 37 11.55 1.26 -24.56
CA VAL A 37 12.67 1.95 -23.87
C VAL A 37 14.03 1.51 -24.43
N VAL A 38 14.22 0.21 -24.70
CA VAL A 38 15.42 -0.33 -25.35
C VAL A 38 15.65 0.35 -26.70
N SER A 39 14.58 0.60 -27.46
CA SER A 39 14.63 1.28 -28.76
C SER A 39 14.88 2.79 -28.67
N GLY A 40 14.99 3.35 -27.45
CA GLY A 40 15.27 4.77 -27.20
C GLY A 40 14.04 5.66 -27.04
N GLY A 41 12.85 5.07 -26.87
CA GLY A 41 11.61 5.83 -26.66
C GLY A 41 11.36 6.20 -25.20
N ASP A 42 10.76 7.38 -24.99
CA ASP A 42 10.26 7.82 -23.69
C ASP A 42 8.95 7.09 -23.33
N ALA A 43 8.78 6.75 -22.05
CA ALA A 43 7.61 6.03 -21.55
C ALA A 43 7.05 6.61 -20.24
N LEU A 44 5.73 6.60 -20.13
CA LEU A 44 5.01 6.84 -18.88
C LEU A 44 4.24 5.56 -18.51
N VAL A 45 4.59 4.96 -17.38
CA VAL A 45 4.16 3.61 -17.00
C VAL A 45 3.35 3.65 -15.71
N LEU A 46 2.06 3.36 -15.83
CA LEU A 46 1.12 3.24 -14.71
C LEU A 46 0.82 1.75 -14.53
N MET A 47 1.44 1.14 -13.53
CA MET A 47 1.29 -0.29 -13.26
C MET A 47 1.12 -0.53 -11.76
N PRO A 48 0.18 -1.39 -11.33
CA PRO A 48 -0.09 -1.62 -9.93
C PRO A 48 1.13 -2.15 -9.16
N THR A 49 1.10 -2.02 -7.84
CA THR A 49 2.09 -2.66 -6.97
C THR A 49 2.13 -4.17 -7.22
N GLY A 50 3.33 -4.74 -7.35
CA GLY A 50 3.53 -6.15 -7.74
C GLY A 50 3.51 -6.43 -9.25
N GLY A 51 3.20 -5.44 -10.10
CA GLY A 51 3.22 -5.58 -11.57
C GLY A 51 4.62 -5.70 -12.20
N GLY A 52 5.70 -5.68 -11.40
CA GLY A 52 7.08 -5.76 -11.89
C GLY A 52 7.58 -4.50 -12.59
N LYS A 53 7.22 -3.32 -12.07
CA LYS A 53 7.68 -2.01 -12.56
C LYS A 53 9.21 -1.91 -12.64
N SER A 54 9.93 -2.45 -11.65
CA SER A 54 11.40 -2.36 -11.62
C SER A 54 12.06 -3.01 -12.85
N LEU A 55 11.53 -4.14 -13.32
CA LEU A 55 12.04 -4.81 -14.52
C LEU A 55 11.92 -3.94 -15.79
N CYS A 56 10.94 -3.03 -15.83
CA CYS A 56 10.70 -2.14 -16.96
C CYS A 56 11.81 -1.11 -17.17
N TYR A 57 12.66 -0.85 -16.17
CA TYR A 57 13.86 -0.01 -16.32
C TYR A 57 15.16 -0.76 -16.05
N GLN A 58 15.14 -1.82 -15.23
CA GLN A 58 16.34 -2.62 -14.94
C GLN A 58 16.82 -3.41 -16.16
N ILE A 59 15.90 -4.03 -16.91
CA ILE A 59 16.27 -4.78 -18.12
C ILE A 59 16.80 -3.83 -19.20
N PRO A 60 16.11 -2.72 -19.55
CA PRO A 60 16.67 -1.76 -20.49
C PRO A 60 18.04 -1.19 -20.08
N ALA A 61 18.28 -0.97 -18.77
CA ALA A 61 19.58 -0.50 -18.28
C ALA A 61 20.71 -1.51 -18.51
N LEU A 62 20.41 -2.82 -18.45
CA LEU A 62 21.37 -3.90 -18.71
C LEU A 62 21.57 -4.19 -20.20
N VAL A 63 20.58 -3.88 -21.04
CA VAL A 63 20.62 -4.13 -22.50
C VAL A 63 21.27 -2.97 -23.25
N ARG A 64 20.98 -1.73 -22.85
CA ARG A 64 21.48 -0.52 -23.52
C ARG A 64 22.90 -0.18 -23.05
N PRO A 65 23.75 0.41 -23.91
CA PRO A 65 25.09 0.81 -23.51
C PRO A 65 25.06 1.97 -22.49
N GLY A 66 25.92 1.89 -21.47
CA GLY A 66 26.03 2.88 -20.40
C GLY A 66 25.29 2.48 -19.12
N THR A 67 25.22 3.41 -18.18
CA THR A 67 24.61 3.22 -16.86
C THR A 67 23.16 3.71 -16.85
N GLY A 68 22.23 2.89 -16.34
CA GLY A 68 20.87 3.34 -16.09
C GLY A 68 20.79 4.19 -14.81
N VAL A 69 20.30 5.42 -14.90
CA VAL A 69 20.21 6.32 -13.73
C VAL A 69 18.78 6.34 -13.22
N VAL A 70 18.56 5.91 -11.96
CA VAL A 70 17.24 5.75 -11.36
C VAL A 70 17.02 6.80 -10.27
N ILE A 71 16.06 7.70 -10.49
CA ILE A 71 15.66 8.72 -9.52
C ILE A 71 14.59 8.10 -8.64
N SER A 72 14.85 8.02 -7.34
CA SER A 72 13.93 7.42 -6.37
C SER A 72 13.79 8.32 -5.14
N PRO A 73 12.59 8.50 -4.56
CA PRO A 73 12.42 9.44 -3.45
C PRO A 73 12.92 8.91 -2.10
N LEU A 74 13.31 7.64 -2.03
CA LEU A 74 13.42 6.91 -0.77
C LEU A 74 14.74 6.18 -0.67
N ILE A 75 15.60 6.66 0.23
CA ILE A 75 16.92 6.09 0.51
C ILE A 75 16.83 4.60 0.88
N ALA A 76 15.83 4.20 1.69
CA ALA A 76 15.64 2.81 2.07
C ALA A 76 15.32 1.91 0.87
N LEU A 77 14.49 2.39 -0.08
CA LEU A 77 14.18 1.65 -1.31
C LEU A 77 15.41 1.51 -2.21
N MET A 78 16.28 2.52 -2.28
CA MET A 78 17.52 2.42 -3.07
C MET A 78 18.42 1.30 -2.57
N GLN A 79 18.60 1.18 -1.26
CA GLN A 79 19.42 0.11 -0.66
C GLN A 79 18.84 -1.27 -1.00
N ASP A 80 17.53 -1.47 -0.77
CA ASP A 80 16.87 -2.75 -1.04
C ASP A 80 16.97 -3.14 -2.53
N GLN A 81 16.83 -2.18 -3.45
CA GLN A 81 16.98 -2.44 -4.89
C GLN A 81 18.44 -2.76 -5.28
N VAL A 82 19.42 -2.03 -4.73
CA VAL A 82 20.84 -2.28 -4.99
C VAL A 82 21.27 -3.65 -4.46
N ASP A 83 20.83 -4.03 -3.27
CA ASP A 83 21.11 -5.35 -2.69
C ASP A 83 20.50 -6.46 -3.55
N ALA A 84 19.25 -6.30 -4.00
CA ALA A 84 18.57 -7.27 -4.88
C ALA A 84 19.27 -7.42 -6.25
N LEU A 85 19.70 -6.30 -6.86
CA LEU A 85 20.44 -6.30 -8.12
C LEU A 85 21.82 -6.95 -7.98
N THR A 86 22.53 -6.64 -6.89
CA THR A 86 23.85 -7.21 -6.60
C THR A 86 23.75 -8.73 -6.39
N ALA A 87 22.69 -9.20 -5.73
CA ALA A 87 22.45 -10.63 -5.50
C ALA A 87 22.24 -11.44 -6.79
N VAL A 88 21.73 -10.80 -7.86
CA VAL A 88 21.60 -11.41 -9.19
C VAL A 88 22.79 -11.12 -10.11
N GLY A 89 23.86 -10.52 -9.58
CA GLY A 89 25.10 -10.26 -10.29
C GLY A 89 25.15 -8.95 -11.10
N ALA A 90 24.14 -8.08 -10.99
CA ALA A 90 24.17 -6.76 -11.64
C ALA A 90 25.00 -5.76 -10.80
N ARG A 91 25.74 -4.88 -11.48
CA ARG A 91 26.62 -3.89 -10.85
C ARG A 91 25.82 -2.63 -10.52
N ALA A 92 25.21 -2.59 -9.35
CA ALA A 92 24.36 -1.47 -8.93
C ALA A 92 24.98 -0.70 -7.77
N ALA A 93 24.77 0.62 -7.74
CA ALA A 93 25.14 1.47 -6.62
C ALA A 93 24.09 2.58 -6.42
N PHE A 94 24.20 3.31 -5.31
CA PHE A 94 23.36 4.48 -5.04
C PHE A 94 24.19 5.70 -4.62
N LEU A 95 23.62 6.89 -4.77
CA LEU A 95 24.17 8.16 -4.31
C LEU A 95 23.12 8.94 -3.50
N ASN A 96 23.37 9.11 -2.20
CA ASN A 96 22.48 9.85 -1.31
C ASN A 96 23.23 10.53 -0.14
N SER A 97 22.47 11.14 0.77
CA SER A 97 22.99 11.90 1.91
C SER A 97 23.53 11.03 3.05
N THR A 98 23.25 9.72 3.09
CA THR A 98 23.68 8.84 4.18
C THR A 98 25.08 8.25 3.99
N GLN A 99 25.68 8.41 2.81
CA GLN A 99 27.02 7.89 2.51
C GLN A 99 28.14 8.77 3.05
N SER A 100 29.24 8.14 3.48
CA SER A 100 30.47 8.84 3.79
C SER A 100 31.12 9.43 2.51
N PRO A 101 32.00 10.43 2.64
CA PRO A 101 32.74 10.99 1.50
C PRO A 101 33.56 9.93 0.74
N THR A 102 34.11 8.94 1.43
CA THR A 102 34.91 7.86 0.83
C THR A 102 34.03 6.91 0.01
N GLN A 103 32.88 6.49 0.55
CA GLN A 103 31.91 5.67 -0.16
C GLN A 103 31.39 6.39 -1.42
N ARG A 104 31.08 7.68 -1.29
CA ARG A 104 30.64 8.50 -2.41
C ARG A 104 31.68 8.54 -3.52
N SER A 105 32.92 8.89 -3.20
CA SER A 105 34.01 8.98 -4.18
C SER A 105 34.21 7.67 -4.95
N ALA A 106 34.12 6.51 -4.26
CA ALA A 106 34.22 5.21 -4.90
C ALA A 106 33.09 4.96 -5.93
N VAL A 107 31.85 5.30 -5.58
CA VAL A 107 30.71 5.19 -6.51
C VAL A 107 30.86 6.14 -7.70
N GLU A 108 31.29 7.37 -7.47
CA GLU A 108 31.52 8.35 -8.54
C GLU A 108 32.62 7.90 -9.51
N GLN A 109 33.70 7.29 -9.01
CA GLN A 109 34.76 6.71 -9.83
C GLN A 109 34.27 5.53 -10.65
N ALA A 110 33.54 4.59 -10.03
CA ALA A 110 32.96 3.43 -10.73
C ALA A 110 31.98 3.86 -11.84
N TYR A 111 31.17 4.89 -11.60
CA TYR A 111 30.28 5.45 -12.62
C TYR A 111 31.06 5.99 -13.84
N VAL A 112 32.08 6.82 -13.59
CA VAL A 112 32.90 7.41 -14.67
C VAL A 112 33.70 6.35 -15.42
N ALA A 113 34.13 5.29 -14.74
CA ALA A 113 34.82 4.16 -15.34
C ALA A 113 33.91 3.23 -16.18
N GLY A 114 32.58 3.42 -16.16
CA GLY A 114 31.63 2.52 -16.84
C GLY A 114 31.48 1.17 -16.16
N GLU A 115 31.77 1.10 -14.86
CA GLU A 115 31.73 -0.13 -14.06
C GLU A 115 30.36 -0.41 -13.46
N LEU A 116 29.39 0.49 -13.62
CA LEU A 116 28.03 0.35 -13.09
C LEU A 116 27.03 0.08 -14.22
N ASP A 117 26.10 -0.83 -13.96
CA ASP A 117 24.93 -1.06 -14.80
C ASP A 117 23.78 -0.13 -14.36
N LEU A 118 23.63 0.10 -13.05
CA LEU A 118 22.61 0.96 -12.47
C LEU A 118 23.16 1.89 -11.38
N LEU A 119 22.69 3.14 -11.40
CA LEU A 119 22.97 4.16 -10.38
C LEU A 119 21.67 4.75 -9.85
N TYR A 120 21.34 4.45 -8.60
CA TYR A 120 20.20 5.06 -7.89
C TYR A 120 20.60 6.43 -7.32
N LEU A 121 19.75 7.44 -7.49
CA LEU A 121 20.01 8.81 -7.09
C LEU A 121 18.81 9.41 -6.37
N ALA A 122 19.07 10.08 -5.24
CA ALA A 122 18.04 10.85 -4.54
C ALA A 122 17.74 12.16 -5.29
N PRO A 123 16.47 12.58 -5.44
CA PRO A 123 16.09 13.73 -6.28
C PRO A 123 16.77 15.02 -5.83
N GLU A 124 16.99 15.21 -4.51
CA GLU A 124 17.65 16.40 -3.98
C GLU A 124 19.10 16.56 -4.47
N ARG A 125 19.75 15.48 -4.93
CA ARG A 125 21.13 15.52 -5.44
C ARG A 125 21.22 16.20 -6.80
N LEU A 126 20.15 16.16 -7.60
CA LEU A 126 20.13 16.80 -8.92
C LEU A 126 20.18 18.33 -8.84
N ARG A 127 19.88 18.92 -7.68
CA ARG A 127 20.11 20.35 -7.39
C ARG A 127 21.56 20.76 -7.30
N ILE A 128 22.46 19.80 -7.10
CA ILE A 128 23.86 20.07 -6.85
C ILE A 128 24.57 19.99 -8.20
N ASP A 129 25.13 21.11 -8.65
CA ASP A 129 25.82 21.21 -9.95
C ASP A 129 26.90 20.14 -10.14
N SER A 130 27.58 19.75 -9.05
CA SER A 130 28.58 18.69 -9.09
C SER A 130 28.01 17.31 -9.43
N THR A 131 26.76 17.02 -9.05
CA THR A 131 26.08 15.78 -9.46
C THR A 131 25.80 15.81 -10.95
N ALA A 132 25.30 16.92 -11.48
CA ALA A 132 25.01 17.01 -12.91
C ALA A 132 26.31 16.98 -13.76
N ALA A 133 27.37 17.64 -13.29
CA ALA A 133 28.70 17.56 -13.91
C ALA A 133 29.32 16.15 -13.82
N LEU A 134 29.04 15.38 -12.76
CA LEU A 134 29.40 13.97 -12.70
C LEU A 134 28.67 13.18 -13.79
N LEU A 135 27.35 13.35 -13.89
CA LEU A 135 26.53 12.62 -14.87
C LEU A 135 27.00 12.87 -16.32
N ASP A 136 27.38 14.10 -16.66
CA ASP A 136 27.96 14.46 -17.97
C ASP A 136 29.24 13.68 -18.33
N ARG A 137 30.00 13.21 -17.33
CA ARG A 137 31.28 12.50 -17.55
C ARG A 137 31.09 11.02 -17.87
N GLY A 138 29.91 10.46 -17.60
CA GLY A 138 29.58 9.06 -17.86
C GLY A 138 28.72 8.89 -19.11
N THR A 139 28.50 7.64 -19.51
CA THR A 139 27.53 7.31 -20.56
C THR A 139 26.23 6.85 -19.89
N ILE A 140 25.13 7.58 -20.13
CA ILE A 140 23.83 7.28 -19.54
C ILE A 140 23.01 6.46 -20.53
N SER A 141 22.53 5.29 -20.10
CA SER A 141 21.72 4.42 -20.95
C SER A 141 20.25 4.85 -20.99
N LEU A 142 19.70 5.25 -19.84
CA LEU A 142 18.34 5.78 -19.65
C LEU A 142 18.22 6.54 -18.32
N PHE A 143 17.17 7.35 -18.20
CA PHE A 143 16.68 7.86 -16.92
C PHE A 143 15.39 7.16 -16.51
N ALA A 144 15.36 6.59 -15.32
CA ALA A 144 14.13 6.08 -14.70
C ALA A 144 13.69 7.02 -13.58
N ILE A 145 12.44 7.46 -13.59
CA ILE A 145 11.83 8.28 -12.54
C ILE A 145 10.83 7.38 -11.82
N ASP A 146 11.27 6.80 -10.70
CA ASP A 146 10.42 5.95 -9.87
C ASP A 146 9.49 6.81 -9.00
N GLU A 147 8.34 6.27 -8.64
CA GLU A 147 7.28 6.99 -7.91
C GLU A 147 6.96 8.38 -8.49
N ALA A 148 6.83 8.47 -9.81
CA ALA A 148 6.64 9.72 -10.56
C ALA A 148 5.44 10.57 -10.09
N HIS A 149 4.46 9.98 -9.40
CA HIS A 149 3.35 10.68 -8.77
C HIS A 149 3.79 11.76 -7.76
N CYS A 150 5.01 11.66 -7.19
CA CYS A 150 5.58 12.69 -6.31
C CYS A 150 5.71 14.07 -6.98
N VAL A 151 5.67 14.15 -8.31
CA VAL A 151 5.70 15.44 -9.03
C VAL A 151 4.37 16.19 -8.93
N SER A 152 3.25 15.52 -8.62
CA SER A 152 1.93 16.15 -8.54
C SER A 152 1.72 16.80 -7.18
N GLN A 153 1.49 18.11 -7.17
CA GLN A 153 1.20 18.89 -5.95
C GLN A 153 -0.11 18.47 -5.27
N TRP A 154 -1.03 17.93 -6.08
CA TRP A 154 -2.33 17.46 -5.63
C TRP A 154 -2.33 15.93 -5.40
N GLY A 155 -1.20 15.27 -5.64
CA GLY A 155 -0.99 13.87 -5.31
C GLY A 155 -0.84 13.64 -3.81
N HIS A 156 -0.89 12.37 -3.40
CA HIS A 156 -0.89 11.99 -1.98
C HIS A 156 0.51 12.04 -1.31
N ASP A 157 1.60 12.12 -2.08
CA ASP A 157 2.99 12.23 -1.57
C ASP A 157 3.84 13.24 -2.40
N PHE A 158 3.38 14.50 -2.49
CA PHE A 158 4.09 15.55 -3.22
C PHE A 158 5.51 15.80 -2.69
N ARG A 159 6.50 15.90 -3.59
CA ARG A 159 7.88 16.28 -3.28
C ARG A 159 8.35 17.43 -4.17
N PRO A 160 8.70 18.60 -3.60
CA PRO A 160 9.18 19.75 -4.39
C PRO A 160 10.37 19.42 -5.31
N ASP A 161 11.23 18.50 -4.89
CA ASP A 161 12.45 18.12 -5.60
C ASP A 161 12.16 17.46 -6.95
N TYR A 162 10.98 16.86 -7.12
CA TYR A 162 10.55 16.26 -8.38
C TYR A 162 10.21 17.31 -9.45
N LEU A 163 9.90 18.55 -9.07
CA LEU A 163 9.57 19.61 -10.03
C LEU A 163 10.76 19.98 -10.93
N GLN A 164 11.97 19.66 -10.50
CA GLN A 164 13.19 20.00 -11.23
C GLN A 164 13.61 18.91 -12.22
N LEU A 165 12.92 17.76 -12.25
CA LEU A 165 13.26 16.65 -13.13
C LEU A 165 13.03 16.95 -14.62
N SER A 166 12.42 18.09 -14.97
CA SER A 166 12.38 18.59 -16.36
C SER A 166 13.79 18.77 -16.94
N MET A 167 14.78 19.08 -16.08
CA MET A 167 16.17 19.24 -16.47
C MET A 167 16.75 18.01 -17.19
N LEU A 168 16.21 16.82 -16.93
CA LEU A 168 16.72 15.57 -17.50
C LEU A 168 16.60 15.57 -19.02
N HIS A 169 15.48 16.07 -19.55
CA HIS A 169 15.28 16.22 -20.99
C HIS A 169 16.02 17.42 -21.57
N GLU A 170 16.08 18.52 -20.81
CA GLU A 170 16.75 19.75 -21.25
C GLU A 170 18.27 19.54 -21.43
N ARG A 171 18.91 18.78 -20.53
CA ARG A 171 20.36 18.54 -20.55
C ARG A 171 20.76 17.28 -21.31
N TRP A 172 19.93 16.22 -21.29
CA TRP A 172 20.20 14.95 -21.97
C TRP A 172 19.03 14.54 -22.88
N PRO A 173 18.74 15.32 -23.94
CA PRO A 173 17.54 15.13 -24.77
C PRO A 173 17.53 13.81 -25.56
N THR A 174 18.69 13.19 -25.78
CA THR A 174 18.82 11.93 -26.53
C THR A 174 18.74 10.68 -25.64
N VAL A 175 18.70 10.85 -24.32
CA VAL A 175 18.63 9.74 -23.37
C VAL A 175 17.16 9.43 -23.08
N PRO A 176 16.69 8.19 -23.29
CA PRO A 176 15.30 7.85 -23.05
C PRO A 176 14.95 7.95 -21.58
N ARG A 177 13.71 8.37 -21.31
CA ARG A 177 13.16 8.58 -19.97
C ARG A 177 11.96 7.67 -19.76
N ILE A 178 11.94 6.96 -18.64
CA ILE A 178 10.80 6.17 -18.20
C ILE A 178 10.32 6.69 -16.83
N ALA A 179 9.09 7.17 -16.76
CA ALA A 179 8.46 7.55 -15.50
C ALA A 179 7.48 6.45 -15.06
N LEU A 180 7.58 6.00 -13.80
CA LEU A 180 6.80 4.89 -13.28
C LEU A 180 6.02 5.29 -12.03
N THR A 181 4.76 4.85 -11.92
CA THR A 181 4.00 4.96 -10.67
C THR A 181 3.02 3.82 -10.50
N ALA A 182 2.72 3.48 -9.24
CA ALA A 182 1.71 2.51 -8.88
C ALA A 182 0.28 3.07 -8.81
N THR A 183 0.16 4.36 -8.54
CA THR A 183 -1.10 5.01 -8.15
C THR A 183 -1.16 6.39 -8.75
N ALA A 184 -1.95 6.54 -9.81
CA ALA A 184 -2.26 7.84 -10.40
C ALA A 184 -3.69 7.82 -10.92
N THR A 185 -4.49 8.80 -10.48
CA THR A 185 -5.77 9.12 -11.12
C THR A 185 -5.52 9.75 -12.50
N GLU A 186 -6.56 9.86 -13.33
CA GLU A 186 -6.44 10.51 -14.65
C GLU A 186 -5.87 11.94 -14.55
N LYS A 187 -6.27 12.70 -13.53
CA LYS A 187 -5.71 14.04 -13.26
C LYS A 187 -4.22 13.96 -12.94
N THR A 188 -3.83 13.09 -12.01
CA THR A 188 -2.42 12.91 -11.62
C THR A 188 -1.58 12.42 -12.80
N HIS A 189 -2.13 11.54 -13.64
CA HIS A 189 -1.49 11.07 -14.87
C HIS A 189 -1.16 12.22 -15.82
N GLY A 190 -2.14 13.10 -16.10
CA GLY A 190 -1.94 14.30 -16.91
C GLY A 190 -0.90 15.27 -16.31
N GLU A 191 -0.90 15.44 -14.99
CA GLU A 191 0.10 16.28 -14.31
C GLU A 191 1.52 15.71 -14.40
N ILE A 192 1.69 14.39 -14.28
CA ILE A 192 2.99 13.72 -14.47
C ILE A 192 3.48 13.96 -15.89
N ALA A 193 2.64 13.70 -16.89
CA ALA A 193 2.97 13.88 -18.30
C ALA A 193 3.36 15.33 -18.61
N HIS A 194 2.63 16.31 -18.06
CA HIS A 194 2.92 17.72 -18.26
C HIS A 194 4.22 18.17 -17.56
N ARG A 195 4.35 17.90 -16.25
CA ARG A 195 5.48 18.41 -15.44
C ARG A 195 6.81 17.76 -15.80
N LEU A 196 6.80 16.49 -16.17
CA LEU A 196 8.00 15.78 -16.63
C LEU A 196 8.25 15.94 -18.14
N GLN A 197 7.42 16.70 -18.86
CA GLN A 197 7.50 16.87 -20.31
C GLN A 197 7.52 15.51 -21.04
N LEU A 198 6.57 14.64 -20.68
CA LEU A 198 6.34 13.30 -21.25
C LEU A 198 5.01 13.25 -22.02
N GLY A 199 4.55 14.38 -22.56
CA GLY A 199 3.31 14.47 -23.34
C GLY A 199 3.32 13.58 -24.59
N ASP A 200 4.44 13.55 -25.30
CA ASP A 200 4.64 12.75 -26.52
C ASP A 200 5.20 11.33 -26.23
N ALA A 201 5.46 11.01 -24.96
CA ALA A 201 5.91 9.69 -24.55
C ALA A 201 4.82 8.64 -24.79
N ARG A 202 5.21 7.37 -24.96
CA ARG A 202 4.22 6.29 -25.01
C ARG A 202 3.69 6.00 -23.61
N HIS A 203 2.38 6.09 -23.42
CA HIS A 203 1.73 5.87 -22.12
C HIS A 203 1.24 4.42 -22.03
N PHE A 204 1.68 3.71 -20.99
CA PHE A 204 1.30 2.34 -20.69
C PHE A 204 0.52 2.32 -19.39
N VAL A 205 -0.80 2.17 -19.49
CA VAL A 205 -1.70 2.07 -18.33
C VAL A 205 -2.18 0.63 -18.21
N ALA A 206 -1.70 -0.07 -17.18
CA ALA A 206 -2.21 -1.38 -16.81
C ALA A 206 -3.41 -1.24 -15.87
N SER A 207 -4.25 -2.27 -15.82
CA SER A 207 -5.34 -2.36 -14.85
C SER A 207 -4.78 -2.25 -13.42
N PHE A 208 -5.50 -1.50 -12.58
CA PHE A 208 -5.26 -1.40 -11.14
C PHE A 208 -5.89 -2.58 -10.38
N ASP A 209 -6.42 -3.59 -11.07
CA ASP A 209 -7.02 -4.73 -10.38
C ASP A 209 -5.97 -5.64 -9.73
N ARG A 210 -6.25 -6.00 -8.47
CA ARG A 210 -5.52 -6.98 -7.67
C ARG A 210 -6.50 -8.06 -7.21
N PRO A 211 -6.90 -8.99 -8.10
CA PRO A 211 -7.98 -9.95 -7.81
C PRO A 211 -7.66 -10.86 -6.62
N ASN A 212 -6.37 -11.08 -6.35
CA ASN A 212 -5.86 -11.87 -5.24
C ASN A 212 -6.01 -11.20 -3.85
N ILE A 213 -6.30 -9.90 -3.79
CA ILE A 213 -6.53 -9.18 -2.53
C ILE A 213 -8.03 -9.14 -2.23
N GLN A 214 -8.45 -9.71 -1.11
CA GLN A 214 -9.80 -9.54 -0.57
C GLN A 214 -9.89 -8.27 0.27
N TYR A 215 -10.76 -7.33 -0.10
CA TYR A 215 -11.01 -6.11 0.65
C TYR A 215 -12.15 -6.30 1.66
N ARG A 216 -11.88 -6.01 2.95
CA ARG A 216 -12.85 -6.16 4.05
C ARG A 216 -12.82 -4.93 4.96
N ILE A 217 -13.94 -4.21 5.06
CA ILE A 217 -14.08 -3.04 5.94
C ILE A 217 -15.04 -3.37 7.07
N ALA A 218 -14.52 -3.45 8.30
CA ALA A 218 -15.26 -3.80 9.50
C ALA A 218 -15.53 -2.58 10.37
N ALA A 219 -16.67 -2.58 11.05
CA ALA A 219 -16.96 -1.59 12.10
C ALA A 219 -15.91 -1.73 13.23
N LYS A 220 -15.28 -0.61 13.59
CA LYS A 220 -14.23 -0.54 14.61
C LYS A 220 -14.84 -0.74 16.00
N ASN A 221 -14.55 -1.88 16.62
CA ASN A 221 -14.98 -2.20 17.97
C ASN A 221 -13.96 -3.12 18.64
N GLN A 222 -13.23 -2.63 19.65
CA GLN A 222 -12.09 -3.33 20.23
C GLN A 222 -11.12 -3.81 19.14
N PRO A 223 -10.59 -2.88 18.31
CA PRO A 223 -9.88 -3.21 17.06
C PRO A 223 -8.68 -4.15 17.26
N GLN A 224 -7.96 -4.04 18.37
CA GLN A 224 -6.85 -4.94 18.69
C GLN A 224 -7.31 -6.40 18.85
N GLN A 225 -8.48 -6.64 19.46
CA GLN A 225 -9.06 -7.97 19.59
C GLN A 225 -9.58 -8.48 18.24
N GLN A 226 -10.21 -7.61 17.43
CA GLN A 226 -10.64 -7.96 16.08
C GLN A 226 -9.45 -8.36 15.20
N LEU A 227 -8.34 -7.62 15.28
CA LEU A 227 -7.09 -7.93 14.60
C LEU A 227 -6.51 -9.28 15.06
N LEU A 228 -6.44 -9.52 16.37
CA LEU A 228 -5.96 -10.80 16.89
C LEU A 228 -6.83 -11.97 16.43
N GLN A 229 -8.15 -11.77 16.36
CA GLN A 229 -9.07 -12.78 15.82
C GLN A 229 -8.80 -13.04 14.34
N LEU A 230 -8.63 -12.00 13.52
CA LEU A 230 -8.27 -12.14 12.11
C LEU A 230 -6.98 -12.97 11.95
N ILE A 231 -5.94 -12.60 12.70
CA ILE A 231 -4.64 -13.30 12.65
C ILE A 231 -4.79 -14.77 13.04
N ARG A 232 -5.45 -15.06 14.17
CA ARG A 232 -5.56 -16.45 14.66
C ARG A 232 -6.47 -17.33 13.80
N SER A 233 -7.53 -16.78 13.22
CA SER A 233 -8.52 -17.56 12.48
C SER A 233 -8.19 -17.74 11.00
N GLU A 234 -7.51 -16.77 10.39
CA GLU A 234 -7.31 -16.73 8.93
C GLU A 234 -5.82 -16.68 8.54
N HIS A 235 -4.93 -16.17 9.40
CA HIS A 235 -3.54 -15.85 9.05
C HIS A 235 -2.52 -16.33 10.09
N SER A 236 -2.75 -17.52 10.66
CA SER A 236 -1.86 -18.08 11.68
C SER A 236 -0.54 -18.50 11.03
N GLY A 237 0.58 -17.92 11.49
CA GLY A 237 1.91 -18.20 10.91
C GLY A 237 2.22 -17.43 9.63
N ASP A 238 1.36 -16.49 9.23
CA ASP A 238 1.59 -15.65 8.06
C ASP A 238 2.30 -14.34 8.42
N ALA A 239 3.08 -13.80 7.47
CA ALA A 239 3.60 -12.44 7.57
C ALA A 239 2.51 -11.41 7.26
N GLY A 240 2.50 -10.29 7.98
CA GLY A 240 1.49 -9.25 7.81
C GLY A 240 1.98 -7.86 8.18
N ILE A 241 1.24 -6.84 7.72
CA ILE A 241 1.49 -5.44 8.05
C ILE A 241 0.26 -4.87 8.74
N VAL A 242 0.45 -4.14 9.84
CA VAL A 242 -0.62 -3.48 10.60
C VAL A 242 -0.33 -1.98 10.66
N TYR A 243 -1.16 -1.18 10.00
CA TYR A 243 -1.05 0.27 9.96
C TYR A 243 -1.84 0.93 11.10
N CYS A 244 -1.14 1.79 11.85
CA CYS A 244 -1.68 2.64 12.90
C CYS A 244 -1.31 4.11 12.63
N LEU A 245 -2.15 5.04 13.10
CA LEU A 245 -1.97 6.47 12.85
C LEU A 245 -0.87 7.10 13.71
N SER A 246 -0.68 6.64 14.95
CA SER A 246 0.26 7.23 15.92
C SER A 246 1.35 6.26 16.36
N ARG A 247 2.51 6.80 16.76
CA ARG A 247 3.65 6.04 17.29
C ARG A 247 3.24 5.22 18.53
N ALA A 248 2.49 5.84 19.44
CA ALA A 248 1.98 5.18 20.63
C ALA A 248 1.03 4.01 20.29
N SER A 249 0.18 4.15 19.26
CA SER A 249 -0.70 3.07 18.80
C SER A 249 0.09 1.91 18.19
N VAL A 250 1.18 2.21 17.48
CA VAL A 250 2.11 1.20 16.95
C VAL A 250 2.73 0.38 18.08
N GLU A 251 3.37 1.04 19.04
CA GLU A 251 4.04 0.37 20.15
C GLU A 251 3.06 -0.47 20.97
N LYS A 252 1.91 0.11 21.36
CA LYS A 252 0.87 -0.59 22.12
C LYS A 252 0.29 -1.80 21.38
N THR A 253 0.13 -1.71 20.07
CA THR A 253 -0.42 -2.81 19.27
C THR A 253 0.60 -3.92 19.06
N ALA A 254 1.87 -3.59 18.82
CA ALA A 254 2.95 -4.57 18.76
C ALA A 254 3.07 -5.33 20.08
N GLU A 255 3.08 -4.62 21.22
CA GLU A 255 3.14 -5.22 22.55
C GLU A 255 1.93 -6.14 22.81
N PHE A 256 0.71 -5.69 22.49
CA PHE A 256 -0.50 -6.49 22.63
C PHE A 256 -0.44 -7.80 21.83
N LEU A 257 0.06 -7.76 20.60
CA LEU A 257 0.21 -8.95 19.75
C LEU A 257 1.24 -9.93 20.34
N VAL A 258 2.39 -9.42 20.80
CA VAL A 258 3.43 -10.23 21.44
C VAL A 258 2.92 -10.90 22.72
N GLN A 259 2.21 -10.17 23.58
CA GLN A 259 1.57 -10.72 24.79
C GLN A 259 0.55 -11.84 24.47
N ASN A 260 0.04 -11.87 23.24
CA ASN A 260 -0.92 -12.86 22.76
C ASN A 260 -0.30 -13.93 21.85
N GLY A 261 1.04 -14.07 21.85
CA GLY A 261 1.76 -15.12 21.13
C GLY A 261 1.91 -14.88 19.64
N VAL A 262 1.72 -13.65 19.15
CA VAL A 262 1.98 -13.26 17.76
C VAL A 262 3.31 -12.54 17.70
N ALA A 263 4.24 -13.02 16.87
CA ALA A 263 5.53 -12.36 16.65
C ALA A 263 5.31 -11.01 15.93
N ALA A 264 5.40 -9.91 16.69
CA ALA A 264 5.16 -8.57 16.16
C ALA A 264 6.31 -7.60 16.47
N LEU A 265 6.62 -6.72 15.51
CA LEU A 265 7.65 -5.70 15.63
C LEU A 265 7.07 -4.30 15.38
N PRO A 266 7.45 -3.26 16.14
CA PRO A 266 7.05 -1.89 15.87
C PRO A 266 7.94 -1.22 14.82
N TYR A 267 7.37 -0.34 14.00
CA TYR A 267 8.12 0.53 13.10
C TYR A 267 7.50 1.92 12.96
N HIS A 268 8.25 2.96 13.35
CA HIS A 268 7.90 4.35 13.09
C HIS A 268 9.13 5.24 13.12
N ALA A 269 9.02 6.45 12.56
CA ALA A 269 10.12 7.42 12.49
C ALA A 269 10.69 7.86 13.85
N GLY A 270 9.96 7.64 14.95
CA GLY A 270 10.45 7.91 16.31
C GLY A 270 11.43 6.86 16.86
N LEU A 271 11.56 5.69 16.24
CA LEU A 271 12.51 4.67 16.67
C LEU A 271 13.95 5.03 16.24
N PRO A 272 14.98 4.66 17.03
CA PRO A 272 16.37 4.77 16.61
C PRO A 272 16.60 4.12 15.24
N ALA A 273 17.47 4.70 14.40
CA ALA A 273 17.74 4.21 13.05
C ALA A 273 18.19 2.74 13.03
N GLU A 274 19.02 2.33 13.99
CA GLU A 274 19.48 0.95 14.15
C GLU A 274 18.33 -0.03 14.45
N VAL A 275 17.39 0.37 15.33
CA VAL A 275 16.20 -0.45 15.66
C VAL A 275 15.29 -0.58 14.44
N ARG A 276 15.07 0.51 13.68
CA ARG A 276 14.29 0.46 12.44
C ARG A 276 14.92 -0.49 11.42
N SER A 277 16.22 -0.37 11.20
CA SER A 277 16.98 -1.23 10.29
C SER A 277 16.90 -2.70 10.70
N THR A 278 17.06 -2.98 12.00
CA THR A 278 16.94 -4.32 12.57
C THR A 278 15.54 -4.89 12.35
N ASN A 279 14.49 -4.15 12.73
CA ASN A 279 13.11 -4.63 12.60
C ASN A 279 12.71 -4.85 11.13
N GLN A 280 13.11 -3.95 10.22
CA GLN A 280 12.88 -4.11 8.79
C GLN A 280 13.61 -5.34 8.24
N SER A 281 14.88 -5.52 8.59
CA SER A 281 15.67 -6.68 8.17
C SER A 281 15.06 -7.98 8.65
N ARG A 282 14.60 -8.03 9.91
CA ARG A 282 13.90 -9.19 10.46
C ARG A 282 12.60 -9.46 9.71
N PHE A 283 11.78 -8.45 9.44
CA PHE A 283 10.54 -8.64 8.68
C PHE A 283 10.77 -9.16 7.26
N LEU A 284 11.83 -8.69 6.57
CA LEU A 284 12.17 -9.16 5.23
C LEU A 284 12.72 -10.58 5.22
N ARG A 285 13.49 -10.97 6.25
CA ARG A 285 14.24 -12.24 6.30
C ARG A 285 13.49 -13.37 7.01
N GLU A 286 12.84 -13.06 8.12
CA GLU A 286 12.13 -14.03 8.94
C GLU A 286 10.71 -14.25 8.40
N ASP A 287 10.29 -15.49 8.53
CA ASP A 287 8.94 -15.91 8.25
C ASP A 287 8.00 -15.53 9.42
N SER A 288 6.72 -15.33 9.11
CA SER A 288 5.66 -15.20 10.14
C SER A 288 5.75 -13.97 11.07
N ILE A 289 6.45 -12.89 10.67
CA ILE A 289 6.47 -11.63 11.43
C ILE A 289 5.32 -10.72 11.01
N VAL A 290 4.65 -10.14 12.01
CA VAL A 290 3.70 -9.04 11.84
C VAL A 290 4.40 -7.71 12.11
N MET A 291 4.59 -6.88 11.08
CA MET A 291 5.07 -5.51 11.31
C MET A 291 3.90 -4.61 11.68
N VAL A 292 3.97 -3.97 12.84
CA VAL A 292 3.04 -2.90 13.23
C VAL A 292 3.72 -1.56 12.97
N ALA A 293 3.09 -0.67 12.20
CA ALA A 293 3.77 0.52 11.75
C ALA A 293 2.87 1.73 11.48
N THR A 294 3.49 2.90 11.43
CA THR A 294 2.87 4.06 10.76
C THR A 294 3.12 3.99 9.25
N ILE A 295 2.54 4.91 8.49
CA ILE A 295 2.77 5.07 7.04
C ILE A 295 4.25 5.23 6.65
N ALA A 296 5.12 5.52 7.61
CA ALA A 296 6.58 5.55 7.43
C ALA A 296 7.14 4.17 7.02
N PHE A 297 6.46 3.07 7.37
CA PHE A 297 6.80 1.73 6.92
C PHE A 297 6.02 1.42 5.66
N GLY A 298 6.70 1.27 4.54
CA GLY A 298 6.02 0.83 3.34
C GLY A 298 6.76 1.20 2.09
N MET A 299 6.96 2.49 1.89
CA MET A 299 7.71 3.03 0.76
C MET A 299 9.07 2.31 0.63
N GLY A 300 9.18 1.35 -0.31
CA GLY A 300 10.36 0.51 -0.52
C GLY A 300 10.27 -0.98 -0.18
N ILE A 301 9.28 -1.40 0.60
CA ILE A 301 9.20 -2.80 1.08
C ILE A 301 8.70 -3.71 -0.04
N ASP A 302 9.48 -4.76 -0.33
CA ASP A 302 9.17 -5.79 -1.32
C ASP A 302 9.27 -7.20 -0.74
N LYS A 303 8.46 -7.49 0.29
CA LYS A 303 8.23 -8.86 0.76
C LYS A 303 7.07 -9.47 -0.05
N PRO A 304 7.30 -10.50 -0.87
CA PRO A 304 6.28 -11.02 -1.78
C PRO A 304 5.13 -11.76 -1.07
N ASP A 305 5.44 -12.33 0.10
CA ASP A 305 4.61 -13.28 0.84
C ASP A 305 3.80 -12.66 1.99
N VAL A 306 3.51 -11.35 1.94
CA VAL A 306 2.61 -10.70 2.91
C VAL A 306 1.17 -11.16 2.68
N ARG A 307 0.57 -11.86 3.65
CA ARG A 307 -0.78 -12.45 3.51
C ARG A 307 -1.90 -11.55 3.99
N PHE A 308 -1.60 -10.58 4.84
CA PHE A 308 -2.58 -9.57 5.21
C PHE A 308 -1.97 -8.20 5.42
N VAL A 309 -2.75 -7.17 5.09
CA VAL A 309 -2.51 -5.79 5.46
C VAL A 309 -3.73 -5.32 6.24
N ALA A 310 -3.52 -4.92 7.48
CA ALA A 310 -4.56 -4.47 8.38
C ALA A 310 -4.40 -2.97 8.68
N HIS A 311 -5.49 -2.21 8.66
CA HIS A 311 -5.53 -0.82 9.07
C HIS A 311 -6.36 -0.70 10.33
N LEU A 312 -5.73 -0.27 11.43
CA LEU A 312 -6.46 0.01 12.67
C LEU A 312 -7.08 1.40 12.67
N ASP A 313 -6.60 2.30 11.83
CA ASP A 313 -7.06 3.69 11.71
C ASP A 313 -7.31 4.02 10.23
N LEU A 314 -8.25 4.94 9.97
CA LEU A 314 -8.64 5.32 8.60
C LEU A 314 -7.47 5.98 7.84
N PRO A 315 -7.10 5.46 6.66
CA PRO A 315 -6.13 6.11 5.77
C PRO A 315 -6.58 7.50 5.31
N LYS A 316 -5.61 8.34 4.94
CA LYS A 316 -5.87 9.74 4.54
C LYS A 316 -6.46 9.88 3.13
N SER A 317 -6.19 8.92 2.24
CA SER A 317 -6.65 8.95 0.85
C SER A 317 -6.77 7.53 0.28
N VAL A 318 -7.49 7.41 -0.85
CA VAL A 318 -7.68 6.14 -1.55
C VAL A 318 -6.37 5.66 -2.19
N GLU A 319 -5.53 6.58 -2.68
CA GLU A 319 -4.19 6.27 -3.19
C GLU A 319 -3.31 5.66 -2.11
N GLY A 320 -3.25 6.29 -0.93
CA GLY A 320 -2.51 5.76 0.21
C GLY A 320 -3.02 4.37 0.60
N TYR A 321 -4.33 4.21 0.77
CA TYR A 321 -4.94 2.92 1.09
C TYR A 321 -4.63 1.84 0.04
N TYR A 322 -4.71 2.17 -1.25
CA TYR A 322 -4.41 1.25 -2.34
C TYR A 322 -2.93 0.88 -2.38
N GLN A 323 -2.02 1.84 -2.20
CA GLN A 323 -0.58 1.60 -2.16
C GLN A 323 -0.19 0.71 -0.97
N GLU A 324 -0.77 0.98 0.20
CA GLU A 324 -0.55 0.24 1.45
C GLU A 324 -1.09 -1.19 1.36
N THR A 325 -2.35 -1.36 0.93
CA THR A 325 -2.96 -2.69 0.77
C THR A 325 -2.33 -3.49 -0.36
N GLY A 326 -1.86 -2.83 -1.43
CA GLY A 326 -1.16 -3.46 -2.55
C GLY A 326 0.17 -4.14 -2.20
N ARG A 327 0.65 -3.96 -0.95
CA ARG A 327 1.78 -4.71 -0.38
C ARG A 327 1.45 -6.17 -0.12
N ALA A 328 0.16 -6.49 0.06
CA ALA A 328 -0.30 -7.84 0.24
C ALA A 328 -0.19 -8.64 -1.08
N GLY A 329 0.24 -9.90 -0.97
CA GLY A 329 0.19 -10.89 -2.04
C GLY A 329 0.85 -10.49 -3.35
N ARG A 330 2.08 -9.95 -3.33
CA ARG A 330 2.80 -9.63 -4.58
C ARG A 330 3.21 -10.87 -5.36
N ASP A 331 3.28 -12.02 -4.69
CA ASP A 331 3.38 -13.36 -5.30
C ASP A 331 2.09 -13.82 -6.02
N GLY A 332 1.03 -13.01 -6.02
CA GLY A 332 -0.26 -13.33 -6.64
C GLY A 332 -1.16 -14.25 -5.81
N GLN A 333 -0.71 -14.70 -4.64
CA GLN A 333 -1.49 -15.58 -3.76
C GLN A 333 -2.58 -14.79 -3.02
N SER A 334 -3.61 -15.50 -2.55
CA SER A 334 -4.71 -14.92 -1.79
C SER A 334 -4.19 -14.16 -0.58
N SER A 335 -4.70 -12.94 -0.38
CA SER A 335 -4.34 -12.10 0.75
C SER A 335 -5.49 -11.18 1.17
N THR A 336 -5.46 -10.68 2.39
CA THR A 336 -6.57 -9.91 2.99
C THR A 336 -6.14 -8.46 3.27
N ALA A 337 -6.88 -7.51 2.71
CA ALA A 337 -6.83 -6.11 3.11
C ALA A 337 -7.99 -5.82 4.08
N TRP A 338 -7.67 -5.64 5.36
CA TRP A 338 -8.66 -5.44 6.41
C TRP A 338 -8.59 -4.03 7.01
N LEU A 339 -9.70 -3.32 7.10
CA LEU A 339 -9.77 -1.98 7.71
C LEU A 339 -10.80 -1.97 8.85
N ALA A 340 -10.37 -1.58 10.06
CA ALA A 340 -11.27 -1.19 11.13
C ALA A 340 -11.63 0.28 11.00
N TYR A 341 -12.91 0.57 10.81
CA TYR A 341 -13.40 1.92 10.57
C TYR A 341 -14.50 2.34 11.54
N GLY A 342 -14.35 3.51 12.16
CA GLY A 342 -15.35 4.08 13.07
C GLY A 342 -15.41 5.62 13.06
N LEU A 343 -16.39 6.16 13.79
CA LEU A 343 -16.64 7.60 13.84
C LEU A 343 -15.44 8.42 14.34
N GLN A 344 -14.69 7.90 15.31
CA GLN A 344 -13.52 8.60 15.86
C GLN A 344 -12.44 8.85 14.80
N ASP A 345 -12.29 7.92 13.85
CA ASP A 345 -11.32 8.07 12.76
C ASP A 345 -11.70 9.24 11.84
N VAL A 346 -13.00 9.36 11.52
CA VAL A 346 -13.53 10.48 10.71
C VAL A 346 -13.29 11.81 11.41
N MET A 347 -13.60 11.88 12.70
CA MET A 347 -13.40 13.10 13.50
C MET A 347 -11.92 13.50 13.56
N GLN A 348 -11.04 12.51 13.75
CA GLN A 348 -9.60 12.74 13.81
C GLN A 348 -9.03 13.22 12.48
N GLN A 349 -9.40 12.59 11.36
CA GLN A 349 -8.94 13.01 10.03
C GLN A 349 -9.45 14.41 9.68
N ARG A 350 -10.73 14.72 9.90
CA ARG A 350 -11.27 16.08 9.66
C ARG A 350 -10.56 17.13 10.51
N ARG A 351 -10.22 16.83 11.77
CA ARG A 351 -9.43 17.73 12.62
C ARG A 351 -8.04 17.97 12.05
N MET A 352 -7.32 16.90 11.67
CA MET A 352 -5.98 17.02 11.07
C MET A 352 -5.98 17.86 9.79
N ILE A 353 -7.06 17.81 8.99
CA ILE A 353 -7.22 18.63 7.78
C ILE A 353 -7.49 20.10 8.14
N ASN A 354 -8.34 20.36 9.13
CA ASN A 354 -8.62 21.73 9.56
C ASN A 354 -7.38 22.42 10.15
N ASP A 355 -6.56 21.64 10.88
CA ASP A 355 -5.34 22.10 11.54
C ASP A 355 -4.12 22.07 10.58
N SER A 356 -4.27 21.63 9.33
CA SER A 356 -3.14 21.49 8.40
C SER A 356 -2.55 22.83 8.00
N GLU A 357 -1.23 22.95 8.02
CA GLU A 357 -0.49 24.10 7.48
C GLU A 357 -0.58 24.08 5.95
N GLY A 358 -1.46 24.89 5.37
CA GLY A 358 -1.68 24.98 3.93
C GLY A 358 -2.76 26.00 3.57
N ASP A 359 -2.80 26.39 2.30
CA ASP A 359 -3.85 27.29 1.80
C ASP A 359 -5.22 26.59 1.71
N ASP A 360 -6.27 27.36 1.41
CA ASP A 360 -7.62 26.81 1.27
C ASP A 360 -7.73 25.75 0.17
N ALA A 361 -6.91 25.85 -0.88
CA ALA A 361 -6.89 24.89 -1.97
C ALA A 361 -6.30 23.54 -1.52
N HIS A 362 -5.23 23.56 -0.72
CA HIS A 362 -4.65 22.38 -0.11
C HIS A 362 -5.66 21.67 0.81
N ARG A 363 -6.32 22.42 1.71
CA ARG A 363 -7.33 21.87 2.62
C ARG A 363 -8.53 21.27 1.88
N ARG A 364 -8.98 21.88 0.77
CA ARG A 364 -10.01 21.31 -0.10
C ARG A 364 -9.58 19.98 -0.73
N THR A 365 -8.31 19.86 -1.12
CA THR A 365 -7.77 18.63 -1.71
C THR A 365 -7.71 17.51 -0.67
N LEU A 366 -7.17 17.79 0.52
CA LEU A 366 -7.17 16.82 1.63
C LEU A 366 -8.60 16.39 2.00
N SER A 367 -9.55 17.33 1.99
CA SER A 367 -10.96 17.03 2.22
C SER A 367 -11.51 16.10 1.14
N ALA A 368 -11.23 16.36 -0.14
CA ALA A 368 -11.65 15.50 -1.24
C ALA A 368 -11.08 14.07 -1.13
N HIS A 369 -9.82 13.92 -0.73
CA HIS A 369 -9.20 12.61 -0.46
C HIS A 369 -9.92 11.87 0.67
N LEU A 370 -10.26 12.57 1.75
CA LEU A 370 -11.02 11.98 2.85
C LEU A 370 -12.43 11.59 2.41
N GLU A 371 -13.15 12.45 1.69
CA GLU A 371 -14.51 12.12 1.22
C GLU A 371 -14.49 10.88 0.31
N ALA A 372 -13.50 10.74 -0.57
CA ALA A 372 -13.33 9.54 -1.39
C ALA A 372 -13.10 8.27 -0.53
N MET A 373 -12.29 8.36 0.52
CA MET A 373 -12.10 7.27 1.48
C MET A 373 -13.37 6.92 2.26
N LEU A 374 -14.15 7.93 2.67
CA LEU A 374 -15.42 7.72 3.37
C LEU A 374 -16.44 7.06 2.43
N ALA A 375 -16.52 7.52 1.18
CA ALA A 375 -17.35 6.88 0.17
C ALA A 375 -16.96 5.42 -0.02
N LEU A 376 -15.66 5.09 -0.05
CA LEU A 376 -15.19 3.72 -0.13
C LEU A 376 -15.57 2.90 1.11
N CYS A 377 -15.54 3.48 2.32
CA CYS A 377 -15.90 2.78 3.56
C CYS A 377 -17.40 2.53 3.70
N GLU A 378 -18.23 3.44 3.20
CA GLU A 378 -19.68 3.40 3.39
C GLU A 378 -20.45 2.80 2.23
N THR A 379 -19.77 2.42 1.16
CA THR A 379 -20.44 1.87 -0.01
C THR A 379 -21.24 0.60 0.27
N VAL A 380 -22.35 0.50 -0.46
CA VAL A 380 -23.21 -0.69 -0.53
C VAL A 380 -22.93 -1.51 -1.80
N THR A 381 -22.12 -1.00 -2.71
CA THR A 381 -21.69 -1.70 -3.92
C THR A 381 -20.32 -2.36 -3.71
N CYS A 382 -19.84 -3.10 -4.72
CA CYS A 382 -18.54 -3.75 -4.69
C CYS A 382 -17.41 -2.74 -4.37
N ARG A 383 -16.60 -3.03 -3.33
CA ARG A 383 -15.42 -2.20 -2.95
C ARG A 383 -14.44 -2.04 -4.10
N ARG A 384 -14.18 -3.15 -4.82
CA ARG A 384 -13.21 -3.17 -5.93
C ARG A 384 -13.68 -2.28 -7.09
N VAL A 385 -14.96 -2.31 -7.43
CA VAL A 385 -15.52 -1.42 -8.47
C VAL A 385 -15.30 0.04 -8.10
N GLN A 386 -15.48 0.39 -6.83
CA GLN A 386 -15.28 1.77 -6.39
C GLN A 386 -13.81 2.17 -6.33
N LEU A 387 -12.93 1.27 -5.90
CA LEU A 387 -11.47 1.48 -5.95
C LEU A 387 -10.98 1.70 -7.39
N LEU A 388 -11.40 0.85 -8.32
CA LEU A 388 -11.02 0.98 -9.74
C LEU A 388 -11.62 2.23 -10.37
N GLY A 389 -12.89 2.52 -10.08
CA GLY A 389 -13.57 3.73 -10.55
C GLY A 389 -12.90 5.01 -10.05
N TYR A 390 -12.31 5.01 -8.84
CA TYR A 390 -11.51 6.14 -8.34
C TYR A 390 -10.29 6.42 -9.23
N PHE A 391 -9.66 5.39 -9.79
CA PHE A 391 -8.54 5.51 -10.73
C PHE A 391 -8.98 5.64 -12.20
N GLY A 392 -10.28 5.80 -12.47
CA GLY A 392 -10.82 5.94 -13.83
C GLY A 392 -11.01 4.62 -14.58
N GLU A 393 -10.94 3.48 -13.88
CA GLU A 393 -11.11 2.15 -14.48
C GLU A 393 -12.52 1.60 -14.25
N THR A 394 -13.20 1.22 -15.33
CA THR A 394 -14.51 0.57 -15.26
C THR A 394 -14.37 -0.92 -14.96
N ALA A 395 -15.12 -1.41 -13.97
CA ALA A 395 -15.07 -2.82 -13.56
C ALA A 395 -16.45 -3.36 -13.17
N THR A 396 -16.54 -4.69 -13.04
CA THR A 396 -17.73 -5.40 -12.56
C THR A 396 -17.56 -5.90 -11.12
N ALA A 397 -18.65 -6.33 -10.49
CA ALA A 397 -18.61 -6.82 -9.11
C ALA A 397 -17.64 -8.01 -8.97
N CYS A 398 -16.78 -7.98 -7.94
CA CYS A 398 -15.61 -8.86 -7.91
C CYS A 398 -15.82 -10.23 -7.27
N GLY A 399 -16.95 -10.44 -6.58
CA GLY A 399 -17.22 -11.69 -5.86
C GLY A 399 -16.28 -11.97 -4.66
N ASN A 400 -15.33 -11.08 -4.34
CA ASN A 400 -14.26 -11.32 -3.37
C ASN A 400 -14.04 -10.16 -2.37
N CYS A 401 -14.99 -9.22 -2.22
CA CYS A 401 -14.94 -8.21 -1.16
C CYS A 401 -16.09 -8.39 -0.18
N ASP A 402 -16.01 -7.76 1.00
CA ASP A 402 -17.04 -7.81 2.04
C ASP A 402 -18.45 -7.52 1.50
N THR A 403 -18.60 -6.49 0.66
CA THR A 403 -19.91 -6.12 0.09
C THR A 403 -20.41 -7.07 -0.99
N CYS A 404 -19.53 -7.85 -1.65
CA CYS A 404 -19.97 -8.92 -2.56
C CYS A 404 -20.32 -10.21 -1.81
N LEU A 405 -19.55 -10.54 -0.77
CA LEU A 405 -19.69 -11.77 0.01
C LEU A 405 -20.81 -11.67 1.04
N SER A 406 -21.08 -10.48 1.54
CA SER A 406 -22.14 -10.17 2.50
C SER A 406 -22.74 -8.80 2.15
N PRO A 407 -23.60 -8.74 1.11
CA PRO A 407 -24.19 -7.49 0.64
C PRO A 407 -24.92 -6.75 1.78
N PRO A 408 -24.51 -5.51 2.10
CA PRO A 408 -25.19 -4.73 3.13
C PRO A 408 -26.56 -4.28 2.61
N ALA A 409 -27.55 -4.25 3.50
CA ALA A 409 -28.83 -3.64 3.17
C ALA A 409 -28.69 -2.11 3.15
N SER A 410 -29.41 -1.46 2.25
CA SER A 410 -29.61 0.00 2.26
C SER A 410 -31.06 0.27 2.61
N VAL A 411 -31.29 1.11 3.61
CA VAL A 411 -32.63 1.48 4.09
C VAL A 411 -32.81 2.99 4.01
N ASP A 412 -34.06 3.44 3.86
CA ASP A 412 -34.40 4.84 3.97
C ASP A 412 -34.22 5.29 5.43
N GLY A 413 -33.16 6.06 5.67
CA GLY A 413 -32.81 6.63 6.97
C GLY A 413 -33.13 8.12 7.06
N THR A 414 -33.98 8.66 6.17
CA THR A 414 -34.32 10.10 6.11
C THR A 414 -34.82 10.62 7.46
N VAL A 415 -35.68 9.86 8.13
CA VAL A 415 -36.21 10.25 9.45
C VAL A 415 -35.08 10.30 10.48
N SER A 416 -34.22 9.29 10.54
CA SER A 416 -33.07 9.27 11.47
C SER A 416 -32.13 10.45 11.19
N ALA A 417 -31.89 10.77 9.92
CA ALA A 417 -31.11 11.93 9.51
C ALA A 417 -31.76 13.24 9.97
N GLN A 418 -33.06 13.41 9.74
CA GLN A 418 -33.82 14.59 10.17
C GLN A 418 -33.80 14.78 11.70
N LYS A 419 -33.99 13.70 12.48
CA LYS A 419 -33.92 13.75 13.95
C LYS A 419 -32.56 14.28 14.43
N LEU A 420 -31.47 13.76 13.86
CA LEU A 420 -30.12 14.18 14.21
C LEU A 420 -29.82 15.62 13.77
N LEU A 421 -30.10 15.96 12.51
CA LEU A 421 -29.92 17.32 11.98
C LEU A 421 -30.75 18.34 12.74
N SER A 422 -32.01 18.01 13.07
CA SER A 422 -32.87 18.89 13.86
C SER A 422 -32.30 19.11 15.26
N THR A 423 -31.69 18.11 15.88
CA THR A 423 -31.06 18.26 17.20
C THR A 423 -29.90 19.26 17.14
N VAL A 424 -29.05 19.17 16.11
CA VAL A 424 -27.96 20.13 15.87
C VAL A 424 -28.50 21.54 15.67
N VAL A 425 -29.53 21.70 14.83
CA VAL A 425 -30.16 23.01 14.55
C VAL A 425 -30.76 23.63 15.81
N ARG A 426 -31.45 22.85 16.65
CA ARG A 426 -32.08 23.36 17.87
C ARG A 426 -31.06 23.82 18.89
N LEU A 427 -30.00 23.03 19.11
CA LEU A 427 -28.90 23.44 19.99
C LEU A 427 -28.26 24.75 19.51
N ALA A 428 -28.03 24.89 18.21
CA ALA A 428 -27.46 26.10 17.64
C ALA A 428 -28.42 27.31 17.75
N ARG A 429 -29.70 27.13 17.38
CA ARG A 429 -30.68 28.23 17.28
C ARG A 429 -31.29 28.63 18.62
N GLU A 430 -31.68 27.66 19.44
CA GLU A 430 -32.41 27.90 20.69
C GLU A 430 -31.46 28.13 21.87
N ARG A 431 -30.24 27.56 21.81
CA ARG A 431 -29.30 27.56 22.93
C ARG A 431 -27.92 28.17 22.61
N ASN A 432 -27.63 28.52 21.35
CA ASN A 432 -26.31 28.96 20.88
C ASN A 432 -25.16 28.01 21.30
N GLN A 433 -25.44 26.70 21.25
CA GLN A 433 -24.53 25.65 21.68
C GLN A 433 -24.21 24.69 20.53
N LYS A 434 -23.02 24.10 20.61
CA LYS A 434 -22.52 23.08 19.67
C LYS A 434 -21.89 21.95 20.46
N PHE A 435 -22.14 20.72 20.05
CA PHE A 435 -21.60 19.54 20.73
C PHE A 435 -21.14 18.49 19.73
N GLY A 436 -20.27 17.60 20.19
CA GLY A 436 -19.88 16.39 19.45
C GLY A 436 -20.97 15.33 19.49
N ALA A 437 -20.76 14.25 18.73
CA ALA A 437 -21.72 13.18 18.54
C ALA A 437 -22.28 12.59 19.85
N GLY A 438 -21.44 12.41 20.88
CA GLY A 438 -21.87 11.81 22.15
C GLY A 438 -23.06 12.52 22.78
N GLN A 439 -23.01 13.85 22.91
CA GLN A 439 -24.11 14.63 23.49
C GLN A 439 -25.36 14.57 22.61
N LEU A 440 -25.21 14.64 21.28
CA LEU A 440 -26.34 14.56 20.35
C LEU A 440 -27.07 13.22 20.47
N ILE A 441 -26.31 12.14 20.60
CA ILE A 441 -26.84 10.78 20.77
C ILE A 441 -27.52 10.63 22.13
N ASP A 442 -26.92 11.16 23.20
CA ASP A 442 -27.56 11.14 24.54
C ASP A 442 -28.89 11.90 24.55
N ILE A 443 -29.00 13.03 23.84
CA ILE A 443 -30.25 13.76 23.67
C ILE A 443 -31.28 12.89 22.94
N LEU A 444 -30.94 12.34 21.77
CA LEU A 444 -31.85 11.53 20.96
C LEU A 444 -32.35 10.29 21.71
N LEU A 445 -31.48 9.65 22.50
CA LEU A 445 -31.82 8.49 23.32
C LEU A 445 -32.56 8.84 24.62
N GLY A 446 -32.66 10.12 24.97
CA GLY A 446 -33.32 10.55 26.20
C GLY A 446 -32.52 10.19 27.47
N ARG A 447 -31.19 10.07 27.37
CA ARG A 447 -30.34 9.72 28.51
C ARG A 447 -30.17 10.92 29.43
N ARG A 448 -30.41 10.71 30.72
CA ARG A 448 -30.12 11.71 31.76
C ARG A 448 -28.70 11.52 32.27
N THR A 449 -27.82 12.41 31.84
CA THR A 449 -26.45 12.55 32.35
C THR A 449 -26.33 13.88 33.10
N PRO A 450 -25.36 14.04 34.02
CA PRO A 450 -25.18 15.31 34.73
C PRO A 450 -25.06 16.51 33.78
N ARG A 451 -24.44 16.31 32.61
CA ARG A 451 -24.30 17.35 31.57
C ARG A 451 -25.61 17.68 30.87
N ILE A 452 -26.47 16.69 30.62
CA ILE A 452 -27.81 16.90 30.03
C ILE A 452 -28.67 17.74 30.98
N ASP A 453 -28.69 17.38 32.27
CA ASP A 453 -29.49 18.08 33.27
C ASP A 453 -28.97 19.50 33.52
N GLN A 454 -27.64 19.66 33.64
CA GLN A 454 -27.01 20.98 33.83
C GLN A 454 -27.30 21.95 32.68
N LEU A 455 -27.33 21.45 31.44
CA LEU A 455 -27.58 22.24 30.24
C LEU A 455 -29.08 22.28 29.85
N GLN A 456 -29.94 21.61 30.63
CA GLN A 456 -31.39 21.51 30.39
C GLN A 456 -31.76 20.98 28.99
N HIS A 457 -30.95 20.05 28.47
CA HIS A 457 -31.20 19.45 27.15
C HIS A 457 -32.39 18.49 27.15
N ASP A 458 -32.82 18.03 28.32
CA ASP A 458 -34.04 17.23 28.51
C ASP A 458 -35.31 17.99 28.09
N THR A 459 -35.25 19.32 28.04
CA THR A 459 -36.35 20.18 27.60
C THR A 459 -36.44 20.35 26.06
N LEU A 460 -35.44 19.88 25.31
CA LEU A 460 -35.47 19.94 23.85
C LEU A 460 -36.56 19.02 23.31
N SER A 461 -37.30 19.47 22.30
CA SER A 461 -38.30 18.63 21.62
C SER A 461 -37.71 17.42 20.90
N THR A 462 -36.39 17.37 20.70
CA THR A 462 -35.67 16.20 20.18
C THR A 462 -35.15 15.27 21.26
N PHE A 463 -35.42 15.54 22.53
CA PHE A 463 -35.03 14.65 23.61
C PHE A 463 -35.86 13.36 23.60
N GLY A 464 -35.20 12.21 23.56
CA GLY A 464 -35.86 10.89 23.60
C GLY A 464 -36.63 10.50 22.33
N ILE A 465 -36.52 11.26 21.23
CA ILE A 465 -37.26 10.94 19.98
C ILE A 465 -36.59 9.87 19.13
N GLY A 466 -35.41 9.39 19.52
CA GLY A 466 -34.55 8.48 18.75
C GLY A 466 -34.30 7.13 19.41
N THR A 467 -35.20 6.68 20.28
CA THR A 467 -35.03 5.45 21.09
C THR A 467 -35.14 4.15 20.27
N GLU A 468 -35.53 4.24 19.00
CA GLU A 468 -35.61 3.09 18.09
C GLU A 468 -34.24 2.57 17.62
N LEU A 469 -33.19 3.39 17.71
CA LEU A 469 -31.82 3.02 17.37
C LEU A 469 -30.97 2.91 18.63
N SER A 470 -30.02 1.98 18.61
CA SER A 470 -28.98 1.87 19.63
C SER A 470 -27.93 2.98 19.51
N ASP A 471 -27.07 3.12 20.54
CA ASP A 471 -25.91 4.02 20.51
C ASP A 471 -25.01 3.77 19.29
N GLN A 472 -24.77 2.50 18.98
CA GLN A 472 -23.92 2.09 17.87
C GLN A 472 -24.55 2.45 16.52
N GLU A 473 -25.84 2.21 16.37
CA GLU A 473 -26.57 2.58 15.15
C GLU A 473 -26.58 4.10 14.95
N TRP A 474 -26.82 4.89 16.01
CA TRP A 474 -26.72 6.35 15.93
C TRP A 474 -25.31 6.85 15.56
N ARG A 475 -24.25 6.22 16.08
CA ARG A 475 -22.88 6.52 15.62
C ARG A 475 -22.70 6.22 14.14
N GLY A 476 -23.31 5.13 13.65
CA GLY A 476 -23.39 4.81 12.22
C GLY A 476 -24.11 5.89 11.41
N VAL A 477 -25.25 6.40 11.89
CA VAL A 477 -25.97 7.53 11.26
C VAL A 477 -25.07 8.75 11.18
N VAL A 478 -24.45 9.17 12.29
CA VAL A 478 -23.54 10.34 12.31
C VAL A 478 -22.41 10.18 11.29
N ARG A 479 -21.78 9.00 11.27
CA ARG A 479 -20.67 8.66 10.37
C ARG A 479 -21.09 8.76 8.90
N GLN A 480 -22.26 8.22 8.56
CA GLN A 480 -22.80 8.27 7.20
C GLN A 480 -23.27 9.67 6.78
N LEU A 481 -23.85 10.46 7.68
CA LEU A 481 -24.19 11.87 7.36
C LEU A 481 -22.93 12.72 7.15
N LEU A 482 -21.86 12.45 7.90
CA LEU A 482 -20.55 13.07 7.66
C LEU A 482 -20.00 12.67 6.28
N ALA A 483 -20.12 11.40 5.88
CA ALA A 483 -19.67 10.93 4.57
C ALA A 483 -20.51 11.45 3.40
N GLN A 484 -21.79 11.78 3.63
CA GLN A 484 -22.68 12.38 2.63
C GLN A 484 -22.62 13.92 2.58
N GLY A 485 -21.73 14.54 3.37
CA GLY A 485 -21.61 16.00 3.46
C GLY A 485 -22.85 16.68 4.06
N LEU A 486 -23.69 15.95 4.79
CA LEU A 486 -24.88 16.48 5.48
C LEU A 486 -24.56 16.97 6.90
N LEU A 487 -23.40 16.58 7.43
CA LEU A 487 -22.82 17.09 8.66
C LEU A 487 -21.37 17.47 8.39
N ALA A 488 -20.85 18.44 9.13
CA ALA A 488 -19.44 18.81 9.14
C ALA A 488 -18.89 18.91 10.57
N VAL A 489 -17.58 18.77 10.71
CA VAL A 489 -16.86 18.98 11.97
C VAL A 489 -16.38 20.42 12.03
N ASN A 490 -16.76 21.13 13.09
CA ASN A 490 -16.36 22.52 13.31
C ASN A 490 -14.85 22.63 13.57
N SER A 491 -14.26 23.77 13.22
CA SER A 491 -12.83 24.07 13.41
C SER A 491 -12.49 24.58 14.83
N ASP A 492 -13.34 24.31 15.82
CA ASP A 492 -13.18 24.80 17.20
C ASP A 492 -12.23 23.93 18.06
N GLY A 493 -11.60 22.92 17.47
CA GLY A 493 -10.70 21.98 18.16
C GLY A 493 -11.43 20.93 19.02
N PHE A 494 -12.71 21.14 19.36
CA PHE A 494 -13.50 20.23 20.21
C PHE A 494 -14.25 19.15 19.42
N GLY A 495 -14.19 19.19 18.08
CA GLY A 495 -14.86 18.22 17.23
C GLY A 495 -16.38 18.31 17.30
N THR A 496 -16.91 19.52 17.47
CA THR A 496 -18.37 19.73 17.48
C THR A 496 -18.94 19.57 16.07
N LEU A 497 -20.20 19.15 16.00
CA LEU A 497 -20.88 18.90 14.72
C LEU A 497 -21.77 20.09 14.35
N VAL A 498 -21.74 20.44 13.06
CA VAL A 498 -22.56 21.49 12.46
C VAL A 498 -23.26 20.95 11.21
N ILE A 499 -24.39 21.57 10.86
CA ILE A 499 -25.07 21.30 9.59
C ILE A 499 -24.35 21.98 8.42
N THR A 500 -24.59 21.48 7.22
CA THR A 500 -24.10 22.03 5.96
C THR A 500 -25.27 22.64 5.16
N PRO A 501 -25.01 23.41 4.08
CA PRO A 501 -26.08 23.88 3.20
C PRO A 501 -26.97 22.75 2.65
N GLU A 502 -26.38 21.57 2.40
CA GLU A 502 -27.05 20.39 1.87
C GLU A 502 -28.05 19.76 2.87
N SER A 503 -27.86 19.99 4.17
CA SER A 503 -28.76 19.51 5.22
C SER A 503 -30.18 20.06 5.07
N ALA A 504 -30.34 21.26 4.48
CA ALA A 504 -31.63 21.92 4.35
C ALA A 504 -32.63 21.10 3.52
N ALA A 505 -32.16 20.45 2.44
CA ALA A 505 -33.00 19.62 1.58
C ALA A 505 -33.51 18.36 2.29
N VAL A 506 -32.70 17.81 3.21
CA VAL A 506 -33.10 16.65 4.03
C VAL A 506 -34.07 17.07 5.12
N LEU A 507 -33.81 18.19 5.79
CA LEU A 507 -34.68 18.75 6.82
C LEU A 507 -36.06 19.14 6.27
N SER A 508 -36.14 19.62 5.02
CA SER A 508 -37.41 19.93 4.35
C SER A 508 -38.12 18.69 3.77
N GLY A 509 -37.47 17.53 3.78
CA GLY A 509 -37.99 16.29 3.19
C GLY A 509 -37.88 16.22 1.65
N THR A 510 -37.25 17.20 1.00
CA THR A 510 -37.05 17.21 -0.46
C THR A 510 -35.98 16.24 -0.94
N ARG A 511 -35.06 15.82 -0.07
CA ARG A 511 -34.02 14.82 -0.33
C ARG A 511 -34.14 13.67 0.66
N SER A 512 -34.25 12.45 0.14
CA SER A 512 -34.13 11.23 0.96
C SER A 512 -32.67 10.91 1.27
N VAL A 513 -32.44 10.25 2.40
CA VAL A 513 -31.12 9.80 2.87
C VAL A 513 -31.13 8.28 2.99
N MET A 514 -30.44 7.63 2.09
CA MET A 514 -30.22 6.18 2.16
C MET A 514 -29.06 5.90 3.11
N LEU A 515 -29.29 5.00 4.07
CA LEU A 515 -28.29 4.57 5.04
C LEU A 515 -27.97 3.09 4.84
N ARG A 516 -26.68 2.77 4.88
CA ARG A 516 -26.15 1.41 4.97
C ARG A 516 -26.46 0.86 6.36
N VAL A 517 -27.08 -0.31 6.40
CA VAL A 517 -27.28 -1.08 7.63
C VAL A 517 -26.04 -1.94 7.87
N GLU A 518 -25.44 -1.81 9.04
CA GLU A 518 -24.36 -2.72 9.44
C GLU A 518 -24.96 -4.11 9.69
N PRO A 519 -24.43 -5.18 9.07
CA PRO A 519 -24.92 -6.51 9.34
C PRO A 519 -24.76 -6.82 10.84
N ALA A 520 -25.85 -7.28 11.46
CA ALA A 520 -25.84 -7.66 12.87
C ALA A 520 -24.69 -8.65 13.11
N ARG A 521 -23.91 -8.41 14.17
CA ARG A 521 -22.79 -9.26 14.56
C ARG A 521 -23.29 -10.70 14.55
N PRO A 522 -22.70 -11.64 13.78
CA PRO A 522 -23.16 -13.01 13.80
C PRO A 522 -23.03 -13.53 15.23
N THR A 523 -24.17 -13.74 15.90
CA THR A 523 -24.23 -14.49 17.15
C THR A 523 -23.61 -15.83 16.86
N LYS A 524 -22.52 -16.15 17.59
CA LYS A 524 -21.68 -17.36 17.46
C LYS A 524 -22.36 -18.44 16.61
N ARG A 525 -22.16 -18.39 15.29
CA ARG A 525 -22.60 -19.51 14.44
C ARG A 525 -21.71 -20.68 14.84
N ALA A 526 -22.35 -21.81 15.15
CA ALA A 526 -21.68 -23.09 15.27
C ALA A 526 -20.68 -23.22 14.12
N ALA A 527 -19.46 -23.67 14.44
CA ALA A 527 -18.35 -23.82 13.51
C ALA A 527 -18.86 -24.50 12.23
N ARG A 528 -19.11 -23.70 11.19
CA ARG A 528 -19.20 -24.24 9.84
C ARG A 528 -17.78 -24.70 9.51
N PRO A 529 -17.59 -25.90 8.93
CA PRO A 529 -16.28 -26.28 8.45
C PRO A 529 -15.78 -25.17 7.53
N PRO A 530 -14.47 -24.83 7.57
CA PRO A 530 -13.93 -23.77 6.75
C PRO A 530 -14.32 -24.09 5.30
N VAL A 531 -15.12 -23.21 4.70
CA VAL A 531 -15.24 -23.18 3.25
C VAL A 531 -13.88 -22.69 2.80
N LYS A 532 -13.00 -23.67 2.52
CA LYS A 532 -11.71 -23.44 1.91
C LYS A 532 -11.99 -22.62 0.66
N GLY A 533 -11.64 -21.34 0.71
CA GLY A 533 -11.54 -20.52 -0.49
C GLY A 533 -10.67 -21.27 -1.49
N ALA A 534 -11.04 -21.18 -2.77
CA ALA A 534 -10.43 -21.88 -3.89
C ALA A 534 -8.95 -21.49 -4.08
N ASN A 535 -8.09 -21.90 -3.16
CA ASN A 535 -6.72 -22.25 -3.45
C ASN A 535 -6.74 -23.68 -3.96
N ALA A 536 -5.91 -24.00 -4.95
CA ALA A 536 -5.38 -25.35 -5.07
C ALA A 536 -4.75 -25.69 -3.71
N THR A 537 -5.53 -26.31 -2.83
CA THR A 537 -5.07 -26.61 -1.48
C THR A 537 -4.07 -27.73 -1.69
N LEU A 538 -2.80 -27.48 -1.37
CA LEU A 538 -1.80 -28.54 -1.31
C LEU A 538 -2.40 -29.71 -0.51
N SER A 539 -2.21 -30.94 -0.98
CA SER A 539 -2.57 -32.11 -0.18
C SER A 539 -1.88 -32.02 1.19
N THR A 540 -2.41 -32.68 2.22
CA THR A 540 -1.77 -32.67 3.55
C THR A 540 -0.30 -33.06 3.48
N GLU A 541 0.05 -33.99 2.57
CA GLU A 541 1.42 -34.43 2.31
C GLU A 541 2.26 -33.35 1.62
N ALA A 542 1.69 -32.61 0.65
CA ALA A 542 2.39 -31.51 -0.01
C ALA A 542 2.53 -30.28 0.90
N GLN A 543 1.59 -30.06 1.84
CA GLN A 543 1.72 -29.02 2.85
C GLN A 543 2.87 -29.32 3.83
N SER A 544 2.99 -30.58 4.27
CA SER A 544 4.12 -30.99 5.12
C SER A 544 5.47 -30.78 4.42
N VAL A 545 5.58 -31.16 3.13
CA VAL A 545 6.79 -30.93 2.33
C VAL A 545 7.08 -29.44 2.18
N PHE A 546 6.06 -28.63 1.93
CA PHE A 546 6.21 -27.18 1.84
C PHE A 546 6.74 -26.58 3.15
N ASP A 547 6.26 -27.03 4.31
CA ASP A 547 6.74 -26.56 5.62
C ASP A 547 8.20 -26.97 5.87
N THR A 548 8.60 -28.19 5.49
CA THR A 548 10.00 -28.64 5.51
C THR A 548 10.88 -27.78 4.61
N LEU A 549 10.47 -27.55 3.36
CA LEU A 549 11.19 -26.69 2.42
C LEU A 549 11.29 -25.25 2.91
N ARG A 550 10.26 -24.74 3.60
CA ARG A 550 10.26 -23.40 4.19
C ARG A 550 11.27 -23.30 5.33
N ALA A 551 11.34 -24.32 6.19
CA ALA A 551 12.34 -24.41 7.26
C ALA A 551 13.78 -24.49 6.70
N TRP A 552 13.99 -25.33 5.67
CA TRP A 552 15.27 -25.42 4.97
C TRP A 552 15.67 -24.08 4.34
N ARG A 553 14.75 -23.42 3.62
CA ARG A 553 14.98 -22.09 3.02
C ARG A 553 15.36 -21.05 4.06
N ALA A 554 14.69 -21.06 5.22
CA ALA A 554 15.00 -20.13 6.31
C ALA A 554 16.41 -20.35 6.87
N ALA A 555 16.86 -21.61 6.99
CA ALA A 555 18.22 -21.93 7.40
C ALA A 555 19.26 -21.45 6.37
N GLU A 556 19.01 -21.69 5.08
CA GLU A 556 19.88 -21.26 3.98
C GLU A 556 20.01 -19.72 3.90
N ALA A 557 18.87 -19.03 3.99
CA ALA A 557 18.80 -17.58 3.94
C ALA A 557 19.58 -16.94 5.10
N LYS A 558 19.50 -17.55 6.29
CA LYS A 558 20.26 -17.15 7.48
C LYS A 558 21.76 -17.34 7.29
N GLU A 559 22.18 -18.47 6.69
CA GLU A 559 23.60 -18.76 6.40
C GLU A 559 24.19 -17.70 5.43
N GLN A 560 23.42 -17.30 4.43
CA GLN A 560 23.86 -16.36 3.38
C GLN A 560 23.61 -14.88 3.73
N GLY A 561 22.90 -14.58 4.81
CA GLY A 561 22.56 -13.20 5.21
C GLY A 561 21.57 -12.50 4.26
N VAL A 562 20.80 -13.24 3.46
CA VAL A 562 19.84 -12.70 2.48
C VAL A 562 18.39 -12.99 2.89
N PRO A 563 17.38 -12.25 2.39
CA PRO A 563 15.98 -12.59 2.61
C PRO A 563 15.58 -13.97 2.07
N ALA A 564 14.66 -14.68 2.75
CA ALA A 564 14.28 -16.04 2.39
C ALA A 564 13.76 -16.16 0.95
N TYR A 565 12.97 -15.20 0.48
CA TYR A 565 12.44 -15.19 -0.88
C TYR A 565 13.51 -15.04 -1.98
N VAL A 566 14.71 -14.53 -1.65
CA VAL A 566 15.84 -14.46 -2.59
C VAL A 566 16.36 -15.86 -2.91
N VAL A 567 16.36 -16.77 -1.92
CA VAL A 567 16.69 -18.19 -2.13
C VAL A 567 15.60 -18.83 -3.02
N PHE A 568 14.36 -18.89 -2.55
CA PHE A 568 13.20 -19.30 -3.37
C PHE A 568 11.92 -18.60 -2.93
N HIS A 569 11.09 -18.18 -3.88
CA HIS A 569 9.75 -17.69 -3.59
C HIS A 569 8.84 -18.82 -3.08
N ASP A 570 7.81 -18.47 -2.30
CA ASP A 570 6.80 -19.43 -1.82
C ASP A 570 6.13 -20.18 -2.98
N ALA A 571 5.85 -19.50 -4.10
CA ALA A 571 5.27 -20.13 -5.28
C ALA A 571 6.16 -21.27 -5.80
N THR A 572 7.47 -21.05 -5.90
CA THR A 572 8.45 -22.07 -6.28
C THR A 572 8.46 -23.22 -5.28
N LEU A 573 8.50 -22.94 -3.96
CA LEU A 573 8.47 -24.00 -2.95
C LEU A 573 7.17 -24.83 -3.00
N ARG A 574 6.02 -24.21 -3.26
CA ARG A 574 4.74 -24.92 -3.42
C ARG A 574 4.74 -25.81 -4.66
N GLU A 575 5.31 -25.32 -5.76
CA GLU A 575 5.45 -26.08 -7.00
C GLU A 575 6.39 -27.28 -6.79
N ILE A 576 7.53 -27.09 -6.11
CA ILE A 576 8.44 -28.19 -5.72
C ILE A 576 7.72 -29.20 -4.83
N ALA A 577 6.98 -28.74 -3.82
CA ALA A 577 6.23 -29.61 -2.91
C ALA A 577 5.13 -30.43 -3.64
N THR A 578 4.59 -29.89 -4.74
CA THR A 578 3.58 -30.54 -5.58
C THR A 578 4.20 -31.53 -6.55
N LEU A 579 5.26 -31.12 -7.26
CA LEU A 579 5.92 -31.93 -8.31
C LEU A 579 6.84 -33.01 -7.74
N ARG A 580 7.41 -32.80 -6.55
CA ARG A 580 8.38 -33.69 -5.88
C ARG A 580 9.48 -34.18 -6.82
N PRO A 581 10.28 -33.26 -7.41
CA PRO A 581 11.36 -33.65 -8.31
C PRO A 581 12.37 -34.56 -7.59
N SER A 582 12.79 -35.63 -8.27
CA SER A 582 13.78 -36.59 -7.75
C SER A 582 15.15 -36.47 -8.44
N THR A 583 15.30 -35.52 -9.37
CA THR A 583 16.54 -35.27 -10.12
C THR A 583 16.74 -33.78 -10.35
N ILE A 584 17.99 -33.35 -10.56
CA ILE A 584 18.33 -31.93 -10.87
C ILE A 584 17.62 -31.46 -12.14
N GLY A 585 17.52 -32.32 -13.17
CA GLY A 585 16.82 -31.99 -14.41
C GLY A 585 15.34 -31.70 -14.20
N GLN A 586 14.65 -32.48 -13.36
CA GLN A 586 13.25 -32.23 -13.00
C GLN A 586 13.09 -30.99 -12.11
N LEU A 587 14.05 -30.71 -11.23
CA LEU A 587 14.01 -29.49 -10.42
C LEU A 587 14.16 -28.24 -11.31
N GLY A 588 14.93 -28.34 -12.41
CA GLY A 588 15.12 -27.25 -13.36
C GLY A 588 13.92 -26.92 -14.23
N THR A 589 12.88 -27.76 -14.24
CA THR A 589 11.61 -27.43 -14.92
C THR A 589 10.68 -26.60 -14.06
N VAL A 590 11.01 -26.39 -12.79
CA VAL A 590 10.18 -25.64 -11.84
C VAL A 590 10.36 -24.14 -12.04
N THR A 591 9.25 -23.40 -12.02
CA THR A 591 9.25 -21.95 -12.21
C THR A 591 10.04 -21.23 -11.10
N GLY A 592 11.01 -20.39 -11.49
CA GLY A 592 11.87 -19.65 -10.57
C GLY A 592 13.14 -20.39 -10.14
N VAL A 593 13.42 -21.57 -10.71
CA VAL A 593 14.67 -22.32 -10.52
C VAL A 593 15.56 -22.18 -11.77
N GLY A 594 16.28 -21.06 -11.89
CA GLY A 594 17.26 -20.85 -12.98
C GLY A 594 18.58 -21.58 -12.77
N GLU A 595 19.47 -21.60 -13.78
CA GLU A 595 20.77 -22.30 -13.76
C GLU A 595 21.62 -21.97 -12.54
N SER A 596 21.76 -20.68 -12.19
CA SER A 596 22.51 -20.26 -11.00
C SER A 596 21.94 -20.84 -9.70
N LYS A 597 20.62 -20.96 -9.59
CA LYS A 597 19.96 -21.55 -8.41
C LYS A 597 20.05 -23.07 -8.42
N LEU A 598 20.00 -23.71 -9.58
CA LEU A 598 20.22 -25.15 -9.74
C LEU A 598 21.64 -25.54 -9.29
N GLU A 599 22.66 -24.82 -9.76
CA GLU A 599 24.05 -25.05 -9.36
C GLU A 599 24.25 -24.82 -7.87
N LYS A 600 23.66 -23.75 -7.32
CA LYS A 600 23.89 -23.35 -5.92
C LYS A 600 23.07 -24.15 -4.91
N TYR A 601 21.85 -24.55 -5.23
CA TYR A 601 20.89 -25.11 -4.28
C TYR A 601 20.33 -26.49 -4.67
N GLY A 602 20.53 -26.95 -5.92
CA GLY A 602 19.81 -28.11 -6.45
C GLY A 602 19.97 -29.38 -5.63
N GLU A 603 21.20 -29.74 -5.25
CA GLU A 603 21.46 -30.92 -4.41
C GLU A 603 20.87 -30.77 -3.00
N ARG A 604 20.98 -29.58 -2.39
CA ARG A 604 20.45 -29.30 -1.04
C ARG A 604 18.92 -29.41 -1.00
N VAL A 605 18.23 -28.95 -2.06
CA VAL A 605 16.77 -29.09 -2.18
C VAL A 605 16.36 -30.55 -2.33
N LEU A 606 17.05 -31.33 -3.17
CA LEU A 606 16.75 -32.76 -3.34
C LEU A 606 16.98 -33.55 -2.05
N ALA A 607 18.00 -33.19 -1.27
CA ALA A 607 18.22 -33.77 0.05
C ALA A 607 17.07 -33.45 1.03
N ALA A 608 16.61 -32.20 1.07
CA ALA A 608 15.47 -31.79 1.90
C ALA A 608 14.13 -32.42 1.49
N LEU A 609 14.01 -32.91 0.25
CA LEU A 609 12.85 -33.65 -0.25
C LEU A 609 12.90 -35.15 0.06
N ALA A 610 14.09 -35.67 0.40
CA ALA A 610 14.30 -37.07 0.70
C ALA A 610 14.13 -37.40 2.21
N GLU A 611 14.13 -36.37 3.07
CA GLU A 611 13.68 -36.43 4.47
C GLU A 611 12.16 -36.45 4.57
#